data_AF-A0AAD8DY11-F1
#
_entry.id   AF-A0AAD8DY11-F1
#
_cell.length_a   1.000
_cell.length_b   1.000
_cell.length_c   1.000
_cell.angle_alpha   90.00
_cell.angle_beta   90.00
_cell.angle_gamma   90.00
#
_symmetry.space_group_name_H-M   'P 1'
#
loop_
_entity.id
_entity.type
_entity.pdbx_description
1 polymer ?
#
loop_
_entity_poly.entity_id
_entity_poly.type
_entity_poly.pdbx_seq_one_letter_code
_entity_poly.pdbx_strand_id
1 'polypeptide(L)' 'MVTKVTFVGENFTRKPPKFERFIRPMALRFKKAHVTHPELKATFCLLIIGVKKDPSLQMYTSLIDVAT' A
#
# COMPACT_ATOMS: atom_id res chain seq x y z
N MET A 1 12.87 -6.61 4.69
CA MET A 1 11.54 -6.65 5.34
C MET A 1 10.98 -5.24 5.40
N VAL A 2 9.72 -5.02 5.03
CA VAL A 2 9.09 -3.69 5.05
C VAL A 2 8.41 -3.49 6.40
N THR A 3 8.77 -2.43 7.12
CA THR A 3 8.25 -2.10 8.46
C THR A 3 7.17 -1.02 8.44
N LYS A 4 7.00 -0.33 7.31
CA LYS A 4 5.95 0.68 7.11
C LYS A 4 4.66 0.04 6.59
N VAL A 5 3.56 0.76 6.74
CA VAL A 5 2.25 0.41 6.18
C VAL A 5 2.36 0.31 4.65
N THR A 6 1.76 -0.73 4.08
CA THR A 6 1.79 -0.98 2.64
C THR A 6 0.38 -1.20 2.11
N PHE A 7 0.15 -0.72 0.90
CA PHE A 7 -0.95 -1.15 0.04
C PHE A 7 -0.46 -2.31 -0.83
N VAL A 8 -1.36 -3.22 -1.18
CA VAL A 8 -1.09 -4.31 -2.11
C VAL A 8 -2.39 -4.53 -2.90
N GLY A 9 -2.29 -4.56 -4.23
CA GLY A 9 -3.44 -4.80 -5.11
C GLY A 9 -4.09 -6.17 -4.90
N GLU A 10 -5.33 -6.32 -5.36
CA GLU A 10 -6.14 -7.52 -5.09
C GLU A 10 -5.55 -8.81 -5.67
N ASN A 11 -4.80 -8.72 -6.78
CA ASN A 11 -4.22 -9.86 -7.49
C ASN A 11 -2.77 -10.20 -7.06
N PHE A 12 -2.32 -9.74 -5.90
CA PHE A 12 -0.94 -9.96 -5.48
C PHE A 12 -0.69 -11.41 -5.03
N THR A 13 0.16 -12.11 -5.79
CA THR A 13 0.71 -13.41 -5.40
C THR A 13 2.14 -13.23 -4.91
N ARG A 14 2.49 -13.88 -3.79
CA ARG A 14 3.86 -13.84 -3.26
C ARG A 14 4.81 -14.56 -4.21
N LYS A 15 5.95 -13.93 -4.50
CA LYS A 15 7.05 -14.59 -5.22
C LYS A 15 7.63 -15.70 -4.34
N PRO A 16 8.23 -16.75 -4.94
CA PRO A 16 8.89 -17.80 -4.16
C PRO A 16 9.92 -17.20 -3.18
N PRO A 17 10.06 -17.74 -1.95
CA PRO A 17 10.88 -17.13 -0.90
C PRO A 17 12.33 -16.85 -1.32
N LYS A 18 12.88 -17.69 -2.22
CA LYS A 18 14.24 -17.54 -2.77
C LYS A 18 14.44 -16.24 -3.57
N PHE A 19 13.37 -15.67 -4.13
CA PHE A 19 13.41 -14.45 -4.95
C PHE A 19 12.74 -13.24 -4.27
N GLU A 20 12.17 -13.41 -3.06
CA GLU A 20 11.50 -12.33 -2.33
C GLU A 20 12.51 -11.52 -1.50
N ARG A 21 13.06 -10.46 -2.10
CA ARG A 21 13.99 -9.53 -1.41
C ARG A 21 13.32 -8.69 -0.34
N PHE A 22 12.05 -8.33 -0.53
CA PHE A 22 11.28 -7.48 0.37
C PHE A 22 10.00 -8.17 0.83
N ILE A 23 10.01 -8.67 2.07
CA ILE A 23 8.83 -9.23 2.72
C ILE A 23 7.92 -8.10 3.17
N ARG A 24 6.66 -8.13 2.71
CA ARG A 24 5.57 -7.26 3.18
C ARG A 24 4.65 -8.06 4.12
N PRO A 25 4.74 -7.90 5.44
CA PRO A 25 3.94 -8.69 6.39
C PRO A 25 2.44 -8.39 6.22
N MET A 26 1.60 -9.43 6.33
CA MET A 26 0.14 -9.29 6.10
C MET A 26 -0.54 -8.31 7.06
N ALA A 27 -0.05 -8.23 8.32
CA ALA A 27 -0.58 -7.30 9.32
C ALA A 27 -0.44 -5.82 8.95
N LEU A 28 0.52 -5.47 8.08
CA LEU A 28 0.76 -4.10 7.63
C LEU A 28 0.17 -3.83 6.23
N ARG A 29 -0.67 -4.73 5.72
CA ARG A 29 -1.35 -4.56 4.42
C ARG A 29 -2.74 -4.01 4.64
N PHE A 30 -2.94 -2.74 4.29
CA PHE A 30 -4.24 -2.08 4.40
C PHE A 30 -4.86 -1.90 3.02
N LYS A 31 -6.15 -2.20 2.91
CA LYS A 31 -6.96 -2.02 1.68
C LYS A 31 -7.94 -0.86 1.76
N LYS A 32 -8.16 -0.31 2.97
CA LYS A 32 -9.08 0.79 3.24
C LYS A 32 -8.33 1.95 3.87
N ALA A 33 -8.73 3.15 3.54
CA ALA A 33 -8.24 4.39 4.13
C ALA A 33 -9.41 5.20 4.68
N HIS A 34 -9.19 5.84 5.83
CA HIS A 34 -10.07 6.88 6.32
C HIS A 34 -9.67 8.20 5.68
N VAL A 35 -10.54 8.75 4.83
CA VAL A 35 -10.30 10.01 4.13
C VAL A 35 -11.22 11.06 4.74
N THR A 36 -10.63 12.14 5.24
CA THR A 36 -11.37 13.28 5.78
C THR A 36 -11.56 14.33 4.68
N HIS A 37 -12.80 14.69 4.38
CA HIS A 37 -13.08 15.79 3.46
C HIS A 37 -13.04 17.12 4.22
N PRO A 38 -12.20 18.09 3.84
CA PRO A 38 -11.99 19.31 4.62
C PRO A 38 -13.24 20.21 4.71
N GLU A 39 -14.03 20.30 3.63
CA GLU A 39 -15.23 21.17 3.62
C GLU A 39 -16.41 20.57 4.40
N LEU A 40 -16.70 19.29 4.17
CA LEU A 40 -17.79 18.55 4.81
C LEU A 40 -17.48 18.14 6.26
N LYS A 41 -16.21 18.23 6.70
CA LYS A 41 -15.72 17.80 8.03
C LYS A 41 -16.15 16.38 8.42
N ALA A 42 -16.34 15.52 7.43
CA ALA A 42 -16.75 14.13 7.59
C ALA A 42 -15.62 13.19 7.18
N THR A 43 -15.58 12.02 7.83
CA THR A 43 -14.60 10.96 7.56
C THR A 43 -15.29 9.81 6.84
N PHE A 44 -14.69 9.36 5.74
CA PHE A 44 -15.21 8.27 4.92
C PHE A 44 -14.21 7.11 4.89
N CYS A 45 -14.71 5.89 5.05
CA CYS A 45 -13.92 4.66 4.96
C CYS A 45 -13.95 4.14 3.51
N LEU A 46 -12.99 4.56 2.69
CA LEU A 46 -12.95 4.23 1.27
C LEU A 46 -11.91 3.15 0.97
N LEU A 47 -12.11 2.41 -0.12
CA LEU A 47 -11.14 1.44 -0.62
C LEU A 47 -9.99 2.16 -1.34
N ILE A 48 -8.76 1.68 -1.12
CA ILE A 48 -7.56 2.19 -1.79
C ILE A 48 -7.47 1.51 -3.16
N ILE A 49 -7.38 2.32 -4.22
CA ILE A 49 -7.27 1.83 -5.61
C ILE A 49 -5.79 1.68 -6.01
N GLY A 50 -4.93 2.62 -5.58
CA GLY A 50 -3.50 2.61 -5.86
C GLY A 50 -2.80 3.77 -5.16
N VAL A 51 -1.48 3.67 -5.07
CA VAL A 51 -0.58 4.76 -4.67
C VAL A 51 0.03 5.35 -5.95
N LYS A 52 0.44 6.63 -5.90
CA LYS A 52 0.98 7.32 -7.10
C LYS A 52 2.30 8.01 -6.83
N LYS A 53 2.47 8.58 -5.64
CA LYS A 53 3.70 9.24 -5.22
C LYS A 53 3.89 9.07 -3.72
N ASP A 54 5.10 8.67 -3.34
CA ASP A 54 5.61 8.78 -1.98
C ASP A 54 6.66 9.91 -1.93
N PRO A 55 6.53 10.90 -1.02
CA PRO A 55 7.44 12.04 -0.92
C PRO A 55 8.84 11.66 -0.40
N SER A 56 8.99 10.50 0.25
CA SER A 56 10.26 10.10 0.86
C SER A 56 11.22 9.49 -0.15
N LEU A 57 10.75 8.58 -1.02
CA LEU A 57 11.54 8.04 -2.13
C LEU A 57 10.63 7.45 -3.21
N GLN A 58 11.00 7.63 -4.48
CA GLN A 58 10.29 7.03 -5.61
C GLN A 58 10.29 5.49 -5.57
N MET A 59 11.30 4.88 -4.95
CA MET A 59 11.36 3.42 -4.75
C MET A 59 10.26 2.88 -3.84
N TYR A 60 9.77 3.68 -2.86
CA TYR A 60 8.68 3.23 -2.00
C TYR A 60 7.35 3.20 -2.75
N THR A 61 7.13 4.14 -3.67
CA THR A 61 5.98 4.09 -4.58
C THR A 61 5.94 2.76 -5.32
N SER A 62 7.02 2.33 -5.96
CA SER A 62 7.05 1.05 -6.70
C SER A 62 6.95 -0.19 -5.82
N LEU A 63 7.43 -0.15 -4.57
CA LEU A 63 7.35 -1.28 -3.64
C LEU A 63 5.98 -1.40 -2.97
N ILE A 64 5.24 -0.30 -2.88
CA ILE A 64 3.86 -0.24 -2.40
C ILE A 64 2.90 -0.55 -3.57
N ASP A 65 3.18 -0.05 -4.78
CA ASP A 65 2.37 -0.25 -6.00
C ASP A 65 2.77 -1.47 -6.83
N VAL A 66 2.95 -2.64 -6.22
CA VAL A 66 3.13 -3.85 -7.04
C VAL A 66 1.77 -4.31 -7.58
N ALA A 67 1.31 -3.58 -8.60
CA ALA A 67 0.31 -3.95 -9.57
C ALA A 67 0.95 -3.86 -10.97
N THR A 68 2.00 -4.66 -11.18
CA THR A 68 2.45 -5.25 -12.46
C THR A 68 3.61 -6.20 -12.18
#